data_AF-A0A0F9QNC0-F1
#
_entry.id   AF-A0A0F9QNC0-F1
#
_cell.length_a   1.000
_cell.length_b   1.000
_cell.length_c   1.000
_cell.angle_alpha   90.00
_cell.angle_beta   90.00
_cell.angle_gamma   90.00
#
_symmetry.space_group_name_H-M   'P 1'
#
loop_
_entity.id
_entity.type
_entity.pdbx_description
1 polymer ?
#
loop_
_entity_poly.entity_id
_entity_poly.type
_entity_poly.pdbx_seq_one_letter_code
_entity_poly.pdbx_strand_id
1 'polypeptide(L)'
;MDLDLQREAWFPAARKFAESIGHVSNYPLAYVYAVFMSLSGHLMGRQAYVWYGSKLYANSYVCLVGSSGLSHKSTCMNLGLEALGEELQAVCHVARDMTTPAGIMQTMIHGQGTALFVLDELGLMLQKKRQDYASGLISKIVELYGNPGVTGNWTRYDPLTVDKPYLSILSGSTIEWLRGSLSASDLMAATIPSQWTNRTSASLVGALSSGFVDH
;
A
#
# COMPACT_ATOMS: atom_id res chain seq x y z
N MET A 1 -8.32 17.03 -2.60
CA MET A 1 -9.05 16.81 -3.86
C MET A 1 -10.00 15.67 -3.60
N ASP A 2 -11.26 15.97 -3.30
CA ASP A 2 -12.26 14.92 -3.07
C ASP A 2 -12.64 14.29 -4.41
N LEU A 3 -12.59 12.97 -4.48
CA LEU A 3 -13.01 12.19 -5.63
C LEU A 3 -14.54 12.18 -5.65
N ASP A 4 -15.15 12.90 -6.60
CA ASP A 4 -16.58 12.81 -6.86
C ASP A 4 -16.88 11.54 -7.69
N LEU A 5 -17.97 10.83 -7.38
CA LEU A 5 -18.46 9.67 -8.14
C LEU A 5 -18.84 10.02 -9.59
N GLN A 6 -19.08 11.30 -9.88
CA GLN A 6 -19.42 11.79 -11.22
C GLN A 6 -18.20 11.98 -12.13
N ARG A 7 -16.97 11.89 -11.61
CA ARG A 7 -15.76 12.00 -12.44
C ARG A 7 -15.53 10.74 -13.26
N GLU A 8 -15.18 10.90 -14.54
CA GLU A 8 -14.85 9.82 -15.48
C GLU A 8 -13.68 8.91 -15.06
N ALA A 9 -12.96 9.25 -13.99
CA ALA A 9 -11.84 8.46 -13.49
C ALA A 9 -12.26 7.14 -12.79
N TRP A 10 -13.54 6.94 -12.51
CA TRP A 10 -14.03 5.71 -11.88
C TRP A 10 -14.30 4.61 -12.90
N PHE A 11 -13.65 3.46 -12.71
CA PHE A 11 -14.06 2.24 -13.39
C PHE A 11 -15.47 1.84 -12.95
N PRO A 12 -16.32 1.28 -13.84
CA PRO A 12 -17.70 0.90 -13.49
C PRO A 12 -17.79 -0.01 -12.25
N ALA A 13 -16.84 -0.92 -12.07
CA ALA A 13 -16.77 -1.79 -10.90
C ALA A 13 -16.44 -1.01 -9.61
N ALA A 14 -15.46 -0.09 -9.69
CA ALA A 14 -15.08 0.76 -8.56
C ALA A 14 -16.24 1.67 -8.13
N ARG A 15 -17.01 2.19 -9.10
CA ARG A 15 -18.20 3.00 -8.85
C ARG A 15 -19.29 2.21 -8.14
N LYS A 16 -19.61 1.01 -8.62
CA LYS A 16 -20.59 0.12 -7.96
C LYS A 16 -20.20 -0.20 -6.53
N PHE A 17 -18.92 -0.49 -6.30
CA PHE A 17 -18.38 -0.70 -4.96
C PHE A 17 -18.50 0.57 -4.09
N ALA A 18 -18.22 1.74 -4.64
CA ALA A 18 -18.36 2.99 -3.90
C ALA A 18 -19.81 3.36 -3.61
N GLU A 19 -20.74 3.05 -4.51
CA GLU A 19 -22.18 3.21 -4.28
C GLU A 19 -22.69 2.26 -3.18
N SER A 20 -22.14 1.04 -3.08
CA SER A 20 -22.57 0.06 -2.07
C SER A 20 -22.15 0.41 -0.66
N ILE A 21 -20.96 0.98 -0.44
CA ILE A 21 -20.48 1.33 0.91
C ILE A 21 -20.52 2.83 1.22
N GLY A 22 -20.43 3.69 0.21
CA GLY A 22 -20.22 5.13 0.39
C GLY A 22 -21.34 5.88 1.10
N HIS A 23 -22.56 5.32 1.17
CA HIS A 23 -23.67 5.91 1.90
C HIS A 23 -23.70 5.54 3.39
N VAL A 24 -22.86 4.60 3.83
CA VAL A 24 -22.89 4.04 5.20
C VAL A 24 -22.19 4.95 6.21
N SER A 25 -21.22 5.77 5.78
CA SER A 25 -20.50 6.69 6.67
C SER A 25 -19.89 7.87 5.92
N ASN A 26 -19.43 8.88 6.67
CA ASN A 26 -18.92 10.15 6.15
C ASN A 26 -17.41 10.12 5.86
N TYR A 27 -16.89 9.03 5.30
CA TYR A 27 -15.50 8.99 4.85
C TYR A 27 -15.34 9.56 3.43
N PRO A 28 -14.17 10.14 3.09
CA PRO A 28 -13.85 10.54 1.72
C PRO A 28 -13.94 9.35 0.76
N LEU A 29 -14.57 9.56 -0.40
CA LEU A 29 -14.65 8.56 -1.48
C LEU A 29 -13.28 8.13 -2.02
N ALA A 30 -12.25 8.97 -1.84
CA ALA A 30 -10.88 8.61 -2.13
C ALA A 30 -10.40 7.38 -1.33
N TYR A 31 -10.86 7.23 -0.08
CA TYR A 31 -10.54 6.06 0.73
C TYR A 31 -11.22 4.82 0.19
N VAL A 32 -12.49 4.94 -0.23
CA VAL A 32 -13.23 3.84 -0.85
C VAL A 32 -12.55 3.36 -2.11
N TYR A 33 -12.10 4.29 -2.97
CA TYR A 33 -11.35 3.96 -4.17
C TYR A 33 -10.05 3.23 -3.84
N ALA A 34 -9.29 3.73 -2.86
CA ALA A 34 -8.03 3.13 -2.45
C ALA A 34 -8.22 1.72 -1.85
N VAL A 35 -9.27 1.52 -1.06
CA VAL A 35 -9.68 0.20 -0.53
C VAL A 35 -10.06 -0.73 -1.68
N PHE A 36 -10.91 -0.29 -2.61
CA PHE A 36 -11.32 -1.07 -3.77
C PHE A 36 -10.12 -1.54 -4.60
N MET A 37 -9.20 -0.63 -4.91
CA MET A 37 -8.00 -0.94 -5.69
C MET A 37 -7.13 -1.97 -4.97
N SER A 38 -6.99 -1.85 -3.65
CA SER A 38 -6.17 -2.76 -2.85
C SER A 38 -6.76 -4.17 -2.79
N LEU A 39 -8.06 -4.27 -2.50
CA LEU A 39 -8.74 -5.55 -2.41
C LEU A 39 -8.87 -6.24 -3.77
N SER A 40 -9.23 -5.49 -4.82
CA SER A 40 -9.35 -6.03 -6.18
C SER A 40 -7.99 -6.49 -6.73
N GLY A 41 -6.94 -5.69 -6.52
CA GLY A 41 -5.58 -6.10 -6.84
C GLY A 41 -5.18 -7.38 -6.11
N HIS A 42 -5.62 -7.53 -4.85
CA HIS A 42 -5.36 -8.75 -4.10
C HIS A 42 -6.08 -9.98 -4.64
N LEU A 43 -7.36 -9.85 -4.96
CA LEU A 43 -8.16 -10.94 -5.56
C LEU A 43 -7.58 -11.42 -6.90
N MET A 44 -7.05 -10.52 -7.72
CA MET A 44 -6.40 -10.87 -8.99
C MET A 44 -5.08 -11.63 -8.76
N GLY A 45 -4.40 -11.37 -7.65
CA GLY A 45 -3.16 -12.02 -7.26
C GLY A 45 -2.11 -12.01 -8.38
N ARG A 46 -1.46 -13.16 -8.58
CA ARG A 46 -0.44 -13.32 -9.63
C ARG A 46 -0.99 -13.80 -10.98
N GLN A 47 -2.30 -13.74 -11.16
CA GLN A 47 -2.97 -14.16 -12.40
C GLN A 47 -3.00 -13.05 -13.45
N ALA A 48 -2.90 -11.79 -13.02
CA ALA A 48 -2.86 -10.62 -13.89
C ALA A 48 -1.58 -9.81 -13.66
N TYR A 49 -0.95 -9.39 -14.75
CA TYR A 49 0.24 -8.56 -14.71
C TYR A 49 0.32 -7.63 -15.91
N VAL A 50 1.01 -6.51 -15.72
CA VAL A 50 1.47 -5.65 -16.81
C VAL A 50 2.95 -5.97 -17.07
N TRP A 51 3.33 -6.04 -18.34
CA TRP A 51 4.72 -6.24 -18.71
C TRP A 51 5.44 -4.89 -18.78
N TYR A 52 6.40 -4.66 -17.89
CA TYR A 52 7.23 -3.45 -17.88
C TYR A 52 8.65 -3.80 -17.42
N GLY A 53 9.47 -4.31 -18.35
CA GLY A 53 10.81 -4.86 -18.07
C GLY A 53 10.80 -6.18 -17.26
N SER A 54 9.80 -6.36 -16.40
CA SER A 54 9.46 -7.57 -15.67
C SER A 54 7.94 -7.64 -15.49
N LYS A 55 7.42 -8.75 -14.94
CA LYS A 55 5.99 -8.88 -14.61
C LYS A 55 5.67 -8.01 -13.39
N LEU A 56 4.90 -6.95 -13.60
CA LEU A 56 4.33 -6.14 -12.52
C LEU A 56 2.94 -6.64 -12.20
N TYR A 57 2.76 -7.17 -11.00
CA TYR A 57 1.47 -7.64 -10.51
C TYR A 57 0.74 -6.51 -9.78
N ALA A 58 -0.56 -6.69 -9.53
CA ALA A 58 -1.42 -5.67 -8.93
C ALA A 58 -1.31 -5.58 -7.40
N ASN A 59 -0.16 -5.91 -6.81
CA ASN A 59 0.02 -5.85 -5.37
C ASN A 59 0.13 -4.39 -4.92
N SER A 60 -0.58 -4.04 -3.85
CA SER A 60 -0.66 -2.65 -3.40
C SER A 60 -0.40 -2.52 -1.91
N TYR A 61 0.43 -1.54 -1.55
CA TYR A 61 0.67 -1.13 -0.17
C TYR A 61 0.05 0.26 0.01
N VAL A 62 -1.18 0.29 0.50
CA VAL A 62 -2.02 1.49 0.63
C VAL A 62 -2.11 1.90 2.09
N CYS A 63 -1.81 3.17 2.35
CA CYS A 63 -2.01 3.78 3.67
C CYS A 63 -3.01 4.94 3.57
N LEU A 64 -4.16 4.79 4.22
CA LEU A 64 -5.17 5.83 4.37
C LEU A 64 -4.71 6.81 5.44
N VAL A 65 -4.46 8.06 5.05
CA VAL A 65 -3.97 9.11 5.95
C VAL A 65 -5.08 10.13 6.20
N GLY A 66 -5.38 10.38 7.47
CA GLY A 66 -6.37 11.37 7.90
C GLY A 66 -6.33 11.60 9.41
N SER A 67 -6.90 12.70 9.89
CA SER A 67 -6.97 13.02 11.33
C SER A 67 -7.61 11.88 12.14
N SER A 68 -7.09 11.58 13.33
CA SER A 68 -7.63 10.50 14.17
C SER A 68 -9.10 10.77 14.53
N GLY A 69 -9.93 9.72 14.59
CA GLY A 69 -11.34 9.80 15.01
C GLY A 69 -12.33 10.42 14.01
N LEU A 70 -11.91 11.39 13.19
CA LEU A 70 -12.81 12.12 12.27
C LEU A 70 -12.90 11.51 10.86
N SER A 71 -11.87 10.79 10.44
CA SER A 71 -11.72 10.34 9.05
C SER A 71 -12.32 8.96 8.75
N HIS A 72 -12.93 8.31 9.75
CA HIS A 72 -13.62 7.01 9.61
C HIS A 72 -12.83 5.94 8.81
N LYS A 73 -11.48 5.96 8.91
CA LYS A 73 -10.57 5.13 8.11
C LYS A 73 -10.79 3.64 8.36
N SER A 74 -10.74 3.24 9.64
CA SER A 74 -11.01 1.85 10.05
C SER A 74 -12.42 1.41 9.66
N THR A 75 -13.40 2.30 9.75
CA THR A 75 -14.77 2.04 9.27
C THR A 75 -14.78 1.76 7.77
N CYS A 76 -14.13 2.58 6.94
CA CYS A 76 -14.02 2.36 5.50
C CYS A 76 -13.31 1.04 5.17
N MET A 77 -12.21 0.72 5.86
CA MET A 77 -11.48 -0.54 5.64
C MET A 77 -12.30 -1.76 6.02
N ASN A 78 -12.98 -1.73 7.17
CA ASN A 78 -13.82 -2.83 7.63
C ASN A 78 -15.04 -3.03 6.73
N LEU A 79 -15.73 -1.96 6.33
CA LEU A 79 -16.86 -2.06 5.39
C LEU A 79 -16.42 -2.57 4.02
N GLY A 80 -15.25 -2.15 3.53
CA GLY A 80 -14.73 -2.66 2.28
C GLY A 80 -14.33 -4.14 2.34
N LEU A 81 -13.77 -4.58 3.47
CA LEU A 81 -13.51 -5.99 3.74
C LEU A 81 -14.80 -6.80 3.85
N GLU A 82 -15.83 -6.28 4.51
CA GLU A 82 -17.14 -6.95 4.61
C GLU A 82 -17.80 -7.08 3.24
N ALA A 83 -17.69 -6.05 2.41
CA ALA A 83 -18.27 -6.03 1.06
C ALA A 83 -17.62 -7.02 0.09
N LEU A 84 -16.36 -7.44 0.33
CA LEU A 84 -15.63 -8.43 -0.49
C LEU A 84 -15.18 -9.64 0.34
N GLY A 85 -15.78 -9.83 1.51
CA GLY A 85 -15.23 -10.70 2.56
C GLY A 85 -15.24 -12.17 2.18
N GLU A 86 -16.31 -12.62 1.53
CA GLU A 86 -16.45 -14.02 1.11
C GLU A 86 -15.44 -14.36 0.02
N GLU A 87 -15.30 -13.49 -0.99
CA GLU A 87 -14.35 -13.66 -2.08
C GLU A 87 -12.90 -13.58 -1.59
N LEU A 88 -12.60 -12.66 -0.66
CA LEU A 88 -11.27 -12.51 -0.09
C LEU A 88 -10.88 -13.70 0.78
N GLN A 89 -11.78 -14.19 1.64
CA GLN A 89 -11.52 -15.34 2.49
C GLN A 89 -11.32 -16.63 1.69
N ALA A 90 -11.94 -16.74 0.51
CA ALA A 90 -11.74 -17.87 -0.38
C ALA A 90 -10.33 -17.91 -1.01
N VAL A 91 -9.65 -16.77 -1.11
CA VAL A 91 -8.40 -16.64 -1.87
C VAL A 91 -7.20 -16.33 -0.97
N CYS A 92 -7.40 -15.71 0.18
CA CYS A 92 -6.30 -15.27 1.05
C CYS A 92 -6.65 -15.30 2.54
N HIS A 93 -5.61 -15.33 3.37
CA HIS A 93 -5.75 -15.07 4.80
C HIS A 93 -5.62 -13.56 5.07
N VAL A 94 -6.65 -12.98 5.70
CA VAL A 94 -6.65 -11.57 6.11
C VAL A 94 -6.09 -11.46 7.52
N ALA A 95 -4.88 -10.91 7.66
CA ALA A 95 -4.22 -10.70 8.94
C ALA A 95 -4.39 -9.25 9.42
N ARG A 96 -4.68 -9.07 10.71
CA ARG A 96 -4.81 -7.73 11.32
C ARG A 96 -3.55 -7.26 12.05
N ASP A 97 -2.57 -8.14 12.20
CA ASP A 97 -1.34 -7.85 12.91
C ASP A 97 -0.11 -8.24 12.08
N MET A 98 0.83 -7.31 11.94
CA MET A 98 2.09 -7.56 11.23
C MET A 98 3.29 -7.35 12.18
N THR A 99 3.72 -8.41 12.85
CA THR A 99 4.69 -8.34 13.94
C THR A 99 6.12 -8.62 13.52
N THR A 100 6.38 -9.71 12.78
CA THR A 100 7.74 -10.18 12.45
C THR A 100 7.87 -10.69 11.00
N PRO A 101 9.09 -10.75 10.42
CA PRO A 101 9.31 -11.35 9.10
C PRO A 101 8.86 -12.82 9.05
N ALA A 102 9.11 -13.58 10.12
CA ALA A 102 8.64 -14.97 10.23
C ALA A 102 7.12 -15.05 10.29
N GLY A 103 6.46 -14.13 11.00
CA GLY A 103 5.00 -14.03 11.07
C GLY A 103 4.36 -13.74 9.70
N ILE A 104 4.96 -12.86 8.90
CA ILE A 104 4.53 -12.65 7.50
C ILE A 104 4.61 -13.96 6.73
N MET A 105 5.76 -14.64 6.79
CA MET A 105 5.97 -15.90 6.08
C MET A 105 4.97 -16.98 6.50
N GLN A 106 4.75 -17.14 7.81
CA GLN A 106 3.75 -18.07 8.32
C GLN A 106 2.35 -17.73 7.81
N THR A 107 1.96 -16.46 7.82
CA THR A 107 0.66 -16.00 7.29
C THR A 107 0.51 -16.38 5.82
N MET A 108 1.56 -16.15 5.02
CA MET A 108 1.56 -16.51 3.61
C MET A 108 1.51 -18.01 3.39
N ILE A 109 2.20 -18.81 4.19
CA ILE A 109 2.13 -20.29 4.10
C ILE A 109 0.69 -20.77 4.36
N HIS A 110 0.01 -20.21 5.37
CA HIS A 110 -1.40 -20.53 5.62
C HIS A 110 -2.32 -20.05 4.48
N GLY A 111 -2.02 -18.89 3.89
CA GLY A 111 -2.73 -18.33 2.73
C GLY A 111 -2.26 -18.83 1.37
N GLN A 112 -1.61 -20.00 1.30
CA GLN A 112 -1.13 -20.62 0.06
C GLN A 112 -0.26 -19.71 -0.83
N GLY A 113 0.60 -18.91 -0.20
CA GLY A 113 1.49 -17.94 -0.84
C GLY A 113 0.94 -16.53 -0.92
N THR A 114 -0.31 -16.30 -0.49
CA THR A 114 -0.93 -14.97 -0.47
C THR A 114 -1.15 -14.48 0.96
N ALA A 115 -1.02 -13.18 1.18
CA ALA A 115 -1.42 -12.56 2.44
C ALA A 115 -1.91 -11.12 2.23
N LEU A 116 -3.03 -10.79 2.85
CA LEU A 116 -3.55 -9.44 2.95
C LEU A 116 -3.44 -8.97 4.39
N PHE A 117 -2.64 -7.93 4.64
CA PHE A 117 -2.57 -7.31 5.97
C PHE A 117 -3.47 -6.07 6.00
N VAL A 118 -4.41 -6.04 6.94
CA VAL A 118 -5.26 -4.88 7.20
C VAL A 118 -4.95 -4.32 8.57
N LEU A 119 -4.26 -3.17 8.62
CA LEU A 119 -3.72 -2.59 9.85
C LEU A 119 -4.45 -1.29 10.20
N ASP A 120 -5.14 -1.24 11.33
CA ASP A 120 -5.84 -0.02 11.76
C ASP A 120 -4.89 1.16 11.98
N GLU A 121 -3.68 0.86 12.48
CA GLU A 121 -2.65 1.86 12.66
C GLU A 121 -1.27 1.31 12.29
N LEU A 122 -0.84 1.59 11.05
CA LEU A 122 0.53 1.33 10.59
C LEU A 122 1.57 1.92 11.54
N GLY A 123 1.16 2.99 12.23
CA GLY A 123 2.04 3.75 13.08
C GLY A 123 2.47 3.06 14.37
N LEU A 124 1.50 2.46 15.07
CA LEU A 124 1.76 1.67 16.26
C LEU A 124 2.63 0.46 15.93
N MET A 125 2.43 -0.10 14.74
CA MET A 125 3.26 -1.18 14.22
C MET A 125 4.72 -0.76 14.05
N LEU A 126 5.00 0.42 13.50
CA LEU A 126 6.37 0.92 13.30
C LEU A 126 7.02 1.41 14.61
N GLN A 127 6.24 1.92 15.59
CA GLN A 127 6.76 2.34 16.89
C GLN A 127 7.16 1.17 17.80
N LYS A 128 6.35 0.11 17.87
CA LYS A 128 6.71 -1.13 18.60
C LYS A 128 8.00 -1.78 18.09
N LYS A 129 8.54 -1.32 16.95
CA LYS A 129 9.67 -1.88 16.22
C LYS A 129 11.00 -1.14 16.39
N ARG A 130 11.08 -0.02 17.12
CA ARG A 130 12.35 0.70 17.38
C ARG A 130 13.40 -0.08 18.20
N GLN A 131 13.13 -1.32 18.61
CA GLN A 131 14.11 -2.24 19.22
C GLN A 131 14.56 -3.30 18.19
N ASP A 132 15.65 -3.05 17.44
CA ASP A 132 16.50 -3.94 16.60
C ASP A 132 15.88 -4.98 15.63
N TYR A 133 14.59 -5.27 15.68
CA TYR A 133 13.85 -6.23 14.83
C TYR A 133 13.20 -5.57 13.60
N ALA A 134 13.21 -4.24 13.49
CA ALA A 134 12.55 -3.49 12.40
C ALA A 134 13.20 -3.67 11.03
N SER A 135 14.54 -3.72 10.97
CA SER A 135 15.29 -3.70 9.72
C SER A 135 14.96 -4.90 8.85
N GLY A 136 14.86 -6.09 9.44
CA GLY A 136 14.48 -7.32 8.74
C GLY A 136 13.06 -7.29 8.19
N LEU A 137 12.14 -6.56 8.83
CA LEU A 137 10.74 -6.53 8.45
C LEU A 137 10.46 -5.58 7.30
N ILE A 138 10.99 -4.35 7.36
CA ILE A 138 10.89 -3.41 6.25
C ILE A 138 11.60 -4.01 5.02
N SER A 139 12.79 -4.59 5.21
CA SER A 139 13.50 -5.28 4.13
C SER A 139 12.66 -6.40 3.51
N LYS A 140 11.98 -7.21 4.32
CA LYS A 140 11.10 -8.27 3.82
C LYS A 140 9.87 -7.72 3.09
N ILE A 141 9.25 -6.64 3.60
CA ILE A 141 8.10 -5.98 2.94
C ILE A 141 8.51 -5.43 1.57
N VAL A 142 9.69 -4.80 1.49
CA VAL A 142 10.26 -4.28 0.24
C VAL A 142 10.61 -5.41 -0.73
N GLU A 143 11.20 -6.51 -0.26
CA GLU A 143 11.46 -7.70 -1.06
C GLU A 143 10.16 -8.25 -1.65
N LEU A 144 9.13 -8.44 -0.82
CA LEU A 144 7.82 -8.95 -1.21
C LEU A 144 7.08 -8.01 -2.18
N TYR A 145 7.36 -6.70 -2.13
CA TYR A 145 6.78 -5.74 -3.05
C TYR A 145 7.15 -6.05 -4.51
N GLY A 146 8.36 -6.56 -4.73
CA GLY A 146 8.83 -6.98 -6.05
C GLY A 146 8.22 -8.29 -6.57
N ASN A 147 7.39 -8.98 -5.76
CA ASN A 147 6.82 -10.29 -6.09
C ASN A 147 7.88 -11.29 -6.60
N PRO A 148 8.88 -11.67 -5.79
CA PRO A 148 9.88 -12.65 -6.22
C PRO A 148 9.21 -13.99 -6.56
N GLY A 149 9.90 -14.83 -7.35
CA GLY A 149 9.38 -16.17 -7.69
C GLY A 149 9.29 -17.08 -6.46
N VAL A 150 10.27 -16.98 -5.57
CA VAL A 150 10.32 -17.68 -4.28
C VAL A 150 10.91 -16.71 -3.26
N THR A 151 10.39 -16.71 -2.04
CA THR A 151 11.00 -16.03 -0.90
C THR A 151 11.12 -17.00 0.27
N GLY A 152 12.12 -16.78 1.10
CA GLY A 152 12.36 -17.63 2.26
C GLY A 152 13.06 -16.91 3.39
N ASN A 153 12.87 -17.44 4.59
CA ASN A 153 13.72 -17.15 5.74
C ASN A 153 14.49 -18.44 6.07
N TRP A 154 15.77 -18.47 5.72
CA TRP A 154 16.65 -19.57 6.07
C TRP A 154 16.97 -19.51 7.56
N THR A 155 16.27 -20.33 8.36
CA THR A 155 16.70 -20.64 9.73
C THR A 155 17.29 -22.05 9.73
N ARG A 156 18.31 -22.29 10.56
CA ARG A 156 19.10 -23.53 10.58
C ARG A 156 18.28 -24.81 10.83
N TYR A 157 17.06 -24.68 11.37
CA TYR A 157 16.26 -25.81 11.82
C TYR A 157 14.85 -25.88 11.22
N ASP A 158 14.34 -24.79 10.63
CA ASP A 158 13.03 -24.77 9.94
C ASP A 158 12.99 -23.69 8.84
N PRO A 159 13.32 -24.02 7.58
CA PRO A 159 13.32 -23.04 6.49
C PRO A 159 11.88 -22.74 6.06
N LEU A 160 11.39 -21.55 6.43
CA LEU A 160 10.12 -21.05 5.93
C LEU A 160 10.32 -20.63 4.47
N THR A 161 9.69 -21.34 3.54
CA THR A 161 9.73 -21.03 2.10
C THR A 161 8.32 -20.84 1.57
N VAL A 162 8.16 -19.85 0.70
CA VAL A 162 6.88 -19.52 0.05
C VAL A 162 7.13 -19.42 -1.44
N ASP A 163 6.42 -20.24 -2.22
CA ASP A 163 6.37 -20.13 -3.67
C ASP A 163 5.40 -19.01 -4.09
N LYS A 164 5.79 -18.25 -5.11
CA LYS A 164 5.01 -17.16 -5.70
C LYS A 164 4.34 -16.24 -4.67
N PRO A 165 5.11 -15.67 -3.73
CA PRO A 165 4.58 -14.79 -2.70
C PRO A 165 3.79 -13.62 -3.29
N TYR A 166 2.64 -13.32 -2.71
CA TYR A 166 1.82 -12.18 -3.05
C TYR A 166 1.31 -11.47 -1.80
N LEU A 167 1.85 -10.28 -1.53
CA LEU A 167 1.54 -9.50 -0.34
C LEU A 167 0.77 -8.24 -0.74
N SER A 168 -0.30 -7.93 -0.03
CA SER A 168 -0.92 -6.59 -0.08
C SER A 168 -1.13 -6.06 1.33
N ILE A 169 -0.98 -4.75 1.48
CA ILE A 169 -1.10 -4.07 2.77
C ILE A 169 -2.12 -2.96 2.59
N LEU A 170 -3.13 -2.97 3.43
CA LEU A 170 -4.09 -1.89 3.58
C LEU A 170 -3.98 -1.38 5.01
N SER A 171 -3.68 -0.10 5.21
CA SER A 171 -3.50 0.41 6.56
C SER A 171 -4.08 1.80 6.78
N GLY A 172 -4.43 2.12 8.01
CA GLY A 172 -4.72 3.47 8.46
C GLY A 172 -3.50 4.13 9.11
N SER A 173 -3.39 5.45 9.00
CA SER A 173 -2.46 6.25 9.80
C SER A 173 -2.96 7.69 9.98
N THR A 174 -2.33 8.42 10.91
CA THR A 174 -2.55 9.85 11.14
C THR A 174 -1.42 10.65 10.52
N ILE A 175 -1.69 11.90 10.12
CA ILE A 175 -0.68 12.73 9.45
C ILE A 175 0.43 13.14 10.41
N GLU A 176 0.10 13.35 11.68
CA GLU A 176 1.03 13.64 12.77
C GLU A 176 2.00 12.49 12.96
N TRP A 177 1.47 11.26 12.96
CA TRP A 177 2.29 10.07 13.10
C TRP A 177 3.21 9.85 11.90
N LEU A 178 2.67 10.00 10.68
CA LEU A 178 3.45 9.85 9.45
C LEU A 178 4.62 10.85 9.42
N ARG A 179 4.38 12.10 9.80
CA ARG A 179 5.41 13.14 9.90
C ARG A 179 6.47 12.83 10.97
N GLY A 180 6.07 12.28 12.11
CA GLY A 180 6.99 11.93 13.19
C GLY A 180 7.83 10.68 12.93
N SER A 181 7.43 9.86 11.95
CA SER A 181 7.97 8.51 11.77
C SER A 181 8.71 8.30 10.46
N LEU A 182 8.44 9.13 9.45
CA LEU A 182 9.22 9.14 8.21
C LEU A 182 10.46 10.00 8.38
N SER A 183 11.64 9.40 8.28
CA SER A 183 12.87 10.15 8.09
C SER A 183 12.98 10.66 6.65
N ALA A 184 13.80 11.69 6.41
CA ALA A 184 14.07 12.17 5.06
C ALA A 184 14.64 11.05 4.16
N SER A 185 15.40 10.10 4.73
CA SER A 185 15.89 8.92 4.02
C SER A 185 14.78 7.95 3.60
N ASP A 186 13.72 7.78 4.43
CA ASP A 186 12.61 6.87 4.11
C ASP A 186 11.75 7.42 2.96
N LEU A 187 11.54 8.73 2.91
CA LEU A 187 10.83 9.40 1.81
C LEU A 187 11.56 9.23 0.47
N MET A 188 12.90 9.23 0.51
CA MET A 188 13.76 9.06 -0.67
C MET A 188 13.86 7.59 -1.11
N ALA A 189 13.63 6.63 -0.20
CA ALA A 189 13.62 5.20 -0.52
C ALA A 189 12.33 4.74 -1.22
N ALA A 190 11.19 5.38 -0.92
CA ALA A 190 9.88 5.08 -1.53
C ALA A 190 9.69 5.73 -2.92
N THR A 191 10.54 6.69 -3.28
CA THR A 191 10.51 7.34 -4.59
C THR A 191 11.39 6.57 -5.57
N ILE A 192 10.73 5.89 -6.51
CA ILE A 192 11.30 5.39 -7.77
C ILE A 192 12.22 6.47 -8.39
N PRO A 193 13.38 6.08 -8.98
CA PRO A 193 14.47 6.96 -9.37
C PRO A 193 14.03 8.26 -10.04
N SER A 194 14.44 9.37 -9.43
CA SER A 194 14.25 10.76 -9.88
C SER A 194 14.94 11.13 -11.20
N GLN A 195 15.28 10.16 -12.06
CA GLN A 195 15.85 10.45 -13.38
C GLN A 195 14.81 10.89 -14.43
N TRP A 196 13.52 10.96 -14.07
CA TRP A 196 12.47 11.42 -14.99
C TRP A 196 11.87 12.80 -14.68
N THR A 197 12.34 13.50 -13.65
CA THR A 197 11.93 14.90 -13.37
C THR A 197 12.90 15.97 -13.88
N ASN A 198 14.07 15.58 -14.42
CA ASN A 198 15.07 16.54 -14.92
C ASN A 198 14.97 16.92 -16.41
N ARG A 199 13.84 16.68 -17.09
CA ARG A 199 13.66 17.11 -18.49
C ARG A 199 12.57 18.14 -18.77
N THR A 200 11.83 18.65 -17.78
CA THR A 200 10.77 19.65 -18.04
C THR A 200 10.72 20.84 -17.08
N SER A 201 11.67 21.00 -16.15
CA SER A 201 11.75 22.18 -15.27
C SER A 201 12.95 23.09 -15.53
N ALA A 202 13.84 22.75 -16.46
CA ALA A 202 15.02 23.55 -16.79
C ALA A 202 14.74 24.78 -17.69
N SER A 203 13.51 25.01 -18.14
CA SER A 203 13.17 26.17 -19.01
C SER A 203 12.31 27.26 -18.34
N LEU A 204 12.00 27.14 -17.04
CA LEU A 204 11.11 28.10 -16.36
C LEU A 204 11.70 28.80 -15.13
N VAL A 205 12.93 28.46 -14.71
CA VAL A 205 13.61 29.13 -13.58
C VAL A 205 14.81 29.98 -14.03
N GLY A 206 15.21 29.89 -15.31
CA GLY A 206 16.32 30.69 -15.87
C GLY A 206 15.92 32.03 -16.53
N ALA A 207 14.62 32.33 -16.65
CA ALA A 207 14.13 33.49 -17.41
C ALA A 207 13.71 34.69 -16.55
N LEU A 208 13.94 34.67 -15.23
CA LEU A 208 13.54 35.75 -14.32
C LEU A 208 14.72 36.34 -13.50
N SER A 209 15.97 36.08 -13.89
CA SER A 209 17.15 36.59 -13.17
C SER A 209 18.28 37.14 -14.04
N SER A 210 18.04 37.47 -15.31
CA SER A 210 19.05 38.19 -16.12
C SER A 210 18.45 39.26 -17.03
N GLY A 211 18.83 40.52 -16.78
CA GLY A 211 18.89 41.54 -17.84
C GLY A 211 17.82 42.64 -17.87
N PHE A 212 17.68 43.41 -16.80
CA PHE A 212 17.52 44.86 -16.95
C PHE A 212 18.93 45.44 -17.02
N VAL A 213 19.15 46.43 -17.91
CA VAL A 213 20.27 47.40 -18.03
C VAL A 213 20.92 47.44 -19.45
N ASP A 214 20.69 48.58 -20.09
CA ASP A 214 21.47 49.35 -21.08
C ASP A 214 21.81 48.77 -22.48
N HIS A 215 21.02 49.13 -23.49
CA HIS A 215 21.29 50.21 -24.47
C HIS A 215 20.24 50.24 -25.59
#